data_AF-A0A2T4AMY5-F1
#
_entry.id   AF-A0A2T4AMY5-F1
#
_cell.length_a   1.000
_cell.length_b   1.000
_cell.length_c   1.000
_cell.angle_alpha   90.00
_cell.angle_beta   90.00
_cell.angle_gamma   90.00
#
_symmetry.space_group_name_H-M   'P 1'
#
loop_
_entity.id
_entity.type
_entity.pdbx_description
1 polymer ?
#
loop_
_entity_poly.entity_id
_entity_poly.type
_entity_poly.pdbx_seq_one_letter_code
_entity_poly.pdbx_strand_id
1 'polypeptide(L)'
;MDDQSWQEVYDFTSSSASKIPTPTGTLSTISEPISAINLKDDQDLRPIDLTLAFQNPPIEGRKFLIRTREEPHRILTVCNGNVRCLLQPIPGGGSIWHCHKKFGWLGLRNTVSGTYLGHDNDGTICAKRASHWINEYLTVDRDESGGQILHVLVKSTTTMGIERIERMQVCLSEDGKSLVPRKEGGAVWDFIDLKYYQQSSSLVYPGMKPEKLR
;
A
#
# COMPACT_ATOMS: atom_id res chain seq x y z
N MET A 1 26.85 -44.71 37.46
CA MET A 1 28.28 -44.51 37.74
C MET A 1 28.97 -44.49 36.41
N ASP A 2 29.41 -43.42 35.79
CA ASP A 2 29.42 -41.97 36.02
C ASP A 2 29.56 -41.41 34.58
N ASP A 3 28.81 -40.41 34.12
CA ASP A 3 28.89 -38.98 34.42
C ASP A 3 30.30 -38.37 34.22
N GLN A 4 30.32 -37.16 33.65
CA GLN A 4 31.49 -36.29 33.34
C GLN A 4 32.12 -36.48 31.94
N SER A 5 32.53 -35.45 31.21
CA SER A 5 32.69 -34.02 31.52
C SER A 5 32.85 -33.27 30.20
N TRP A 6 32.08 -32.19 30.01
CA TRP A 6 32.44 -31.10 29.11
C TRP A 6 33.11 -30.02 29.96
N GLN A 7 34.40 -29.78 29.76
CA GLN A 7 35.06 -28.55 30.20
C GLN A 7 36.18 -28.14 29.24
N GLU A 8 36.06 -26.91 28.76
CA GLU A 8 37.10 -25.91 28.51
C GLU A 8 36.29 -24.62 28.26
N VAL A 9 35.97 -23.78 29.24
CA VAL A 9 36.82 -22.88 30.04
C VAL A 9 37.80 -22.09 29.17
N TYR A 10 37.38 -20.88 28.78
CA TYR A 10 38.30 -19.76 28.65
C TYR A 10 37.67 -18.52 29.28
N ASP A 11 38.31 -18.08 30.36
CA ASP A 11 38.07 -16.85 31.10
C ASP A 11 38.39 -15.61 30.25
N PHE A 12 37.58 -14.56 30.38
CA PHE A 12 38.10 -13.20 30.30
C PHE A 12 37.40 -12.29 31.32
N THR A 13 38.12 -12.11 32.42
CA THR A 13 38.20 -10.96 33.33
C THR A 13 37.24 -9.77 33.12
N SER A 14 36.50 -9.45 34.19
CA SER A 14 35.79 -8.18 34.36
C SER A 14 36.76 -7.03 34.57
N SER A 15 36.47 -5.86 33.99
CA SER A 15 36.99 -4.57 34.47
C SER A 15 35.99 -3.44 34.23
N SER A 16 36.08 -2.47 35.12
CA SER A 16 35.10 -1.49 35.62
C SER A 16 34.66 -0.35 34.69
N ALA A 17 33.57 0.29 35.12
CA ALA A 17 32.82 1.39 34.53
C ALA A 17 33.62 2.64 34.11
N SER A 18 33.15 3.31 33.04
CA SER A 18 33.32 4.76 32.86
C SER A 18 32.14 5.37 32.09
N LYS A 19 31.91 6.65 32.35
CA LYS A 19 30.65 7.42 32.24
C LYS A 19 30.29 7.82 30.80
N ILE A 20 29.00 7.78 30.48
CA ILE A 20 28.42 8.32 29.23
C ILE A 20 28.24 9.84 29.36
N PRO A 21 28.73 10.68 28.42
CA PRO A 21 28.29 12.06 28.29
C PRO A 21 27.25 12.24 27.17
N THR A 22 26.17 12.94 27.51
CA THR A 22 25.13 13.47 26.62
C THR A 22 25.70 14.54 25.67
N PRO A 23 25.36 14.56 24.37
CA PRO A 23 25.57 15.73 23.55
C PRO A 23 24.37 16.68 23.62
N THR A 24 24.59 17.85 24.20
CA THR A 24 23.77 19.06 24.08
C THR A 24 24.18 19.79 22.80
N GLY A 25 23.23 20.04 21.90
CA GLY A 25 23.42 20.88 20.71
C GLY A 25 22.19 21.76 20.45
N THR A 26 22.41 23.07 20.52
CA THR A 26 21.41 24.16 20.44
C THR A 26 21.06 24.55 18.99
N LEU A 27 19.85 25.09 18.83
CA LEU A 27 19.07 25.54 17.66
C LEU A 27 19.74 26.37 16.52
N SER A 28 19.19 26.20 15.31
CA SER A 28 18.86 27.25 14.31
C SER A 28 17.67 26.74 13.47
N THR A 29 16.43 27.26 13.54
CA THR A 29 15.89 28.56 13.05
C THR A 29 15.91 28.63 11.52
N ILE A 30 14.84 28.75 10.71
CA ILE A 30 13.38 28.93 10.81
C ILE A 30 12.81 28.45 9.45
N SER A 31 11.67 27.73 9.44
CA SER A 31 10.59 28.06 8.48
C SER A 31 9.25 27.52 8.99
N GLU A 32 8.51 28.39 9.64
CA GLU A 32 7.05 28.36 9.76
C GLU A 32 6.56 29.78 9.36
N PRO A 33 5.27 30.03 9.06
CA PRO A 33 4.10 29.13 9.11
C PRO A 33 3.18 29.24 7.88
N ILE A 34 2.20 28.34 7.74
CA ILE A 34 0.84 28.78 7.39
C ILE A 34 -0.13 28.21 8.42
N SER A 35 -0.43 29.04 9.41
CA SER A 35 -1.56 28.89 10.32
C SER A 35 -2.78 29.59 9.72
N ALA A 36 -3.89 28.87 9.61
CA ALA A 36 -5.22 29.31 10.05
C ALA A 36 -6.31 28.43 9.45
N ILE A 37 -6.94 27.60 10.29
CA ILE A 37 -8.38 27.76 10.50
C ILE A 37 -8.71 27.46 11.95
N ASN A 38 -9.20 28.52 12.59
CA ASN A 38 -9.68 28.55 13.96
C ASN A 38 -11.09 27.94 13.96
N LEU A 39 -11.21 26.69 14.39
CA LEU A 39 -12.50 26.08 14.73
C LEU A 39 -12.57 26.01 16.26
N LYS A 40 -13.51 26.78 16.81
CA LYS A 40 -13.79 26.79 18.24
C LYS A 40 -14.20 25.39 18.68
N ASP A 41 -13.45 24.87 19.65
CA ASP A 41 -13.85 23.99 20.76
C ASP A 41 -14.79 22.82 20.41
N ASP A 42 -14.21 21.64 20.14
CA ASP A 42 -14.51 20.42 20.90
C ASP A 42 -13.47 19.31 20.58
N GLN A 43 -12.70 18.94 21.62
CA GLN A 43 -11.91 17.71 21.84
C GLN A 43 -10.96 17.18 20.73
N ASP A 44 -9.66 17.44 20.92
CA ASP A 44 -8.52 16.53 20.67
C ASP A 44 -8.35 15.87 19.28
N LEU A 45 -8.65 16.57 18.19
CA LEU A 45 -8.26 16.15 16.84
C LEU A 45 -6.87 16.68 16.48
N ARG A 46 -5.82 15.87 16.67
CA ARG A 46 -4.52 16.14 16.04
C ARG A 46 -4.69 16.10 14.51
N PRO A 47 -4.12 17.07 13.76
CA PRO A 47 -4.11 17.00 12.30
C PRO A 47 -3.46 15.68 11.87
N ILE A 48 -4.20 14.86 11.12
CA ILE A 48 -3.67 13.62 10.56
C ILE A 48 -2.64 14.01 9.50
N ASP A 49 -1.38 13.67 9.75
CA ASP A 49 -0.35 13.78 8.72
C ASP A 49 -0.61 12.72 7.65
N LEU A 50 -1.29 13.14 6.58
CA LEU A 50 -1.63 12.30 5.46
C LEU A 50 -0.37 11.78 4.74
N THR A 51 0.79 12.46 4.86
CA THR A 51 2.03 11.99 4.23
C THR A 51 2.49 10.63 4.79
N LEU A 52 2.27 10.37 6.08
CA LEU A 52 2.55 9.08 6.70
C LEU A 52 1.55 8.00 6.26
N ALA A 53 0.30 8.38 6.00
CA ALA A 53 -0.73 7.45 5.52
C ALA A 53 -0.42 6.90 4.12
N PHE A 54 0.26 7.69 3.28
CA PHE A 54 0.57 7.34 1.89
C PHE A 54 1.83 6.46 1.71
N GLN A 55 2.62 6.26 2.77
CA GLN A 55 3.90 5.54 2.69
C GLN A 55 3.87 4.08 3.20
N ASN A 56 2.74 3.65 3.73
CA ASN A 56 2.66 2.35 4.42
C ASN A 56 2.17 1.23 3.49
N PRO A 57 2.84 0.06 3.48
CA PRO A 57 2.35 -1.10 2.75
C PRO A 57 0.94 -1.51 3.21
N PRO A 58 0.11 -2.11 2.34
CA PRO A 58 -1.19 -2.62 2.71
C PRO A 58 -1.04 -3.62 3.86
N ILE A 59 -1.69 -3.27 4.96
CA ILE A 59 -1.67 -4.05 6.19
C ILE A 59 -2.85 -5.02 6.14
N GLU A 60 -2.58 -6.28 6.48
CA GLU A 60 -3.60 -7.32 6.55
C GLU A 60 -4.77 -6.92 7.45
N GLY A 61 -5.99 -7.29 7.05
CA GLY A 61 -7.23 -7.02 7.79
C GLY A 61 -7.75 -5.59 7.63
N ARG A 62 -6.98 -4.69 7.00
CA ARG A 62 -7.39 -3.30 6.78
C ARG A 62 -8.03 -3.10 5.42
N LYS A 63 -8.80 -2.01 5.32
CA LYS A 63 -9.50 -1.61 4.10
C LYS A 63 -8.89 -0.33 3.56
N PHE A 64 -8.72 -0.28 2.24
CA PHE A 64 -8.02 0.80 1.56
C PHE A 64 -8.81 1.31 0.36
N LEU A 65 -8.65 2.61 0.09
CA LEU A 65 -8.74 3.13 -1.27
C LEU A 65 -7.36 3.00 -1.90
N ILE A 66 -7.32 2.60 -3.17
CA ILE A 66 -6.07 2.44 -3.93
C ILE A 66 -6.08 3.48 -5.03
N ARG A 67 -5.08 4.37 -5.03
CA ARG A 67 -5.03 5.55 -5.91
C ARG A 67 -3.66 5.69 -6.57
N THR A 68 -3.61 6.11 -7.82
CA THR A 68 -2.34 6.50 -8.45
C THR A 68 -1.77 7.77 -7.82
N ARG A 69 -0.45 7.82 -7.69
CA ARG A 69 0.25 9.02 -7.21
C ARG A 69 0.38 10.11 -8.26
N GLU A 70 0.52 9.74 -9.52
CA GLU A 70 0.64 10.72 -10.60
C GLU A 70 -0.70 11.38 -10.90
N GLU A 71 -0.65 12.66 -11.25
CA GLU A 71 -1.79 13.41 -11.76
C GLU A 71 -2.04 13.07 -13.24
N PRO A 72 -3.29 12.88 -13.68
CA PRO A 72 -4.49 12.95 -12.85
C PRO A 72 -4.62 11.72 -11.94
N HIS A 73 -4.88 11.95 -10.65
CA HIS A 73 -5.09 10.88 -9.69
C HIS A 73 -6.27 10.00 -10.08
N ARG A 74 -6.07 8.68 -10.09
CA ARG A 74 -7.08 7.69 -10.46
C ARG A 74 -7.24 6.63 -9.38
N ILE A 75 -8.47 6.25 -9.12
CA ILE A 75 -8.88 5.34 -8.06
C ILE A 75 -9.25 4.00 -8.67
N LEU A 76 -8.63 2.94 -8.17
CA LEU A 76 -8.93 1.58 -8.57
C LEU A 76 -10.31 1.16 -8.07
N THR A 77 -11.22 0.88 -8.99
CA THR A 77 -12.64 0.63 -8.69
C THR A 77 -13.16 -0.54 -9.51
N VAL A 78 -14.04 -1.36 -8.93
CA VAL A 78 -14.87 -2.30 -9.68
C VAL A 78 -16.17 -1.62 -10.08
N CYS A 79 -16.42 -1.53 -11.39
CA CYS A 79 -17.64 -0.98 -11.98
C CYS A 79 -18.25 -1.98 -12.96
N ASN A 80 -19.51 -2.35 -12.75
CA ASN A 80 -20.21 -3.34 -13.58
C ASN A 80 -19.38 -4.63 -13.78
N GLY A 81 -18.79 -5.14 -12.70
CA GLY A 81 -17.94 -6.34 -12.72
C GLY A 81 -16.55 -6.16 -13.33
N ASN A 82 -16.18 -4.97 -13.79
CA ASN A 82 -14.90 -4.71 -14.44
C ASN A 82 -14.01 -3.81 -13.58
N VAL A 83 -12.72 -4.12 -13.56
CA VAL A 83 -11.71 -3.27 -12.92
C VAL A 83 -11.47 -2.03 -13.78
N ARG A 84 -11.60 -0.85 -13.18
CA ARG A 84 -11.42 0.45 -13.82
C ARG A 84 -10.65 1.41 -12.93
N CYS A 85 -10.01 2.38 -13.55
CA CYS A 85 -9.34 3.50 -12.90
C CYS A 85 -10.14 4.78 -13.16
N LEU A 86 -10.74 5.34 -12.11
CA LEU A 86 -11.65 6.48 -12.19
C LEU A 86 -11.05 7.73 -11.54
N LEU A 87 -11.36 8.91 -12.06
CA LEU A 87 -10.93 10.17 -11.46
C LEU A 87 -11.59 10.46 -10.10
N GLN A 88 -12.80 9.91 -9.89
CA GLN A 88 -13.57 10.09 -8.67
C GLN A 88 -14.22 8.77 -8.25
N PRO A 89 -14.43 8.54 -6.94
CA PRO A 89 -15.22 7.41 -6.46
C PRO A 89 -16.66 7.53 -6.95
N ILE A 90 -17.28 6.41 -7.29
CA ILE A 90 -18.73 6.35 -7.56
C ILE A 90 -19.44 5.94 -6.27
N PRO A 91 -20.53 6.61 -5.84
CA PRO A 91 -21.35 6.16 -4.73
C PRO A 91 -21.85 4.72 -4.95
N GLY A 92 -21.64 3.84 -3.97
CA GLY A 92 -21.95 2.41 -4.09
C GLY A 92 -21.02 1.64 -5.04
N GLY A 93 -19.99 2.29 -5.59
CA GLY A 93 -18.97 1.66 -6.41
C GLY A 93 -18.04 0.76 -5.60
N GLY A 94 -17.37 -0.17 -6.28
CA GLY A 94 -16.39 -1.06 -5.66
C GLY A 94 -15.01 -0.42 -5.54
N SER A 95 -14.87 0.77 -4.92
CA SER A 95 -13.57 1.44 -4.77
C SER A 95 -12.80 0.99 -3.51
N ILE A 96 -13.49 0.33 -2.57
CA ILE A 96 -12.91 -0.13 -1.32
C ILE A 96 -12.39 -1.56 -1.46
N TRP A 97 -11.15 -1.76 -1.03
CA TRP A 97 -10.43 -3.04 -1.09
C TRP A 97 -10.02 -3.48 0.30
N HIS A 98 -10.40 -4.70 0.69
CA HIS A 98 -9.96 -5.34 1.91
C HIS A 98 -8.67 -6.13 1.65
N CYS A 99 -7.62 -5.78 2.37
CA CYS A 99 -6.34 -6.47 2.34
C CYS A 99 -6.42 -7.77 3.14
N HIS A 100 -6.09 -8.88 2.49
CA HIS A 100 -5.99 -10.21 3.09
C HIS A 100 -4.61 -10.78 2.80
N LYS A 101 -4.03 -11.56 3.71
CA LYS A 101 -2.83 -12.35 3.42
C LYS A 101 -3.13 -13.82 3.55
N LYS A 102 -2.60 -14.61 2.60
CA LYS A 102 -2.73 -16.05 2.58
C LYS A 102 -1.42 -16.66 2.11
N PHE A 103 -0.84 -17.54 2.92
CA PHE A 103 0.46 -18.16 2.63
C PHE A 103 1.57 -17.15 2.28
N GLY A 104 1.56 -15.98 2.93
CA GLY A 104 2.52 -14.89 2.68
C GLY A 104 2.19 -13.99 1.49
N TRP A 105 1.23 -14.35 0.63
CA TRP A 105 0.81 -13.55 -0.52
C TRP A 105 -0.27 -12.54 -0.14
N LEU A 106 -0.17 -11.34 -0.71
CA LEU A 106 -1.19 -10.32 -0.58
C LEU A 106 -2.40 -10.68 -1.47
N GLY A 107 -3.59 -10.38 -0.98
CA GLY A 107 -4.85 -10.42 -1.73
C GLY A 107 -5.64 -9.15 -1.47
N LEU A 108 -6.16 -8.55 -2.53
CA LEU A 108 -7.00 -7.35 -2.43
C LEU A 108 -8.43 -7.73 -2.83
N ARG A 109 -9.29 -7.95 -1.83
CA ARG A 109 -10.69 -8.32 -2.03
C ARG A 109 -11.55 -7.08 -2.12
N ASN A 110 -12.26 -6.90 -3.22
CA ASN A 110 -13.27 -5.85 -3.35
C ASN A 110 -14.39 -6.05 -2.33
N THR A 111 -14.76 -5.00 -1.59
CA THR A 111 -15.78 -5.14 -0.53
C THR A 111 -17.20 -5.19 -1.04
N VAL A 112 -17.46 -4.78 -2.29
CA VAL A 112 -18.80 -4.79 -2.90
C VAL A 112 -19.03 -6.09 -3.66
N SER A 113 -18.16 -6.43 -4.61
CA SER A 113 -18.30 -7.67 -5.40
C SER A 113 -17.83 -8.92 -4.66
N GLY A 114 -17.04 -8.76 -3.60
CA GLY A 114 -16.46 -9.89 -2.87
C GLY A 114 -15.39 -10.66 -3.64
N THR A 115 -14.93 -10.13 -4.78
CA THR A 115 -13.92 -10.74 -5.65
C THR A 115 -12.53 -10.15 -5.43
N TYR A 116 -11.50 -10.94 -5.65
CA TYR A 116 -10.10 -10.55 -5.49
C TYR A 116 -9.54 -9.96 -6.79
N LEU A 117 -8.71 -8.93 -6.65
CA LEU A 117 -7.88 -8.40 -7.74
C LEU A 117 -6.83 -9.45 -8.12
N GLY A 118 -6.67 -9.68 -9.42
CA GLY A 118 -5.73 -10.63 -9.98
C GLY A 118 -5.73 -10.53 -11.50
N HIS A 119 -5.54 -11.65 -12.17
CA HIS A 119 -5.68 -11.74 -13.63
C HIS A 119 -6.44 -13.00 -14.07
N ASP A 120 -7.00 -12.98 -15.27
CA ASP A 120 -7.55 -14.19 -15.87
C ASP A 120 -6.49 -15.02 -16.60
N ASN A 121 -6.90 -16.10 -17.26
CA ASN A 121 -6.00 -17.03 -17.94
C ASN A 121 -5.25 -16.40 -19.11
N ASP A 122 -5.78 -15.29 -19.65
CA ASP A 122 -5.14 -14.52 -20.72
C ASP A 122 -4.18 -13.45 -20.17
N GLY A 123 -3.98 -13.41 -18.85
CA GLY A 123 -3.15 -12.41 -18.17
C GLY A 123 -3.82 -11.04 -18.04
N THR A 124 -5.12 -10.90 -18.35
CA THR A 124 -5.81 -9.63 -18.23
C THR A 124 -6.16 -9.35 -16.77
N ILE A 125 -5.77 -8.18 -16.26
CA ILE A 125 -6.05 -7.77 -14.88
C ILE A 125 -7.57 -7.65 -14.68
N CYS A 126 -8.09 -8.34 -13.67
CA CYS A 126 -9.52 -8.36 -13.38
C CYS A 126 -9.82 -8.64 -11.90
N ALA A 127 -11.10 -8.60 -11.54
CA ALA A 127 -11.59 -8.97 -10.22
C ALA A 127 -12.81 -9.91 -10.34
N LYS A 128 -12.57 -11.15 -10.80
CA LYS A 128 -13.63 -12.11 -11.16
C LYS A 128 -13.80 -13.27 -10.18
N ARG A 129 -12.81 -13.56 -9.32
CA ARG A 129 -12.81 -14.75 -8.46
C ARG A 129 -13.06 -14.37 -7.00
N ALA A 130 -13.92 -15.13 -6.32
CA ALA A 130 -14.15 -14.98 -4.88
C ALA A 130 -13.07 -15.68 -4.04
N SER A 131 -12.24 -16.53 -4.66
CA SER A 131 -11.16 -17.26 -4.01
C SER A 131 -9.83 -16.55 -4.24
N HIS A 132 -8.98 -16.57 -3.21
CA HIS A 132 -7.60 -16.08 -3.27
C HIS A 132 -6.67 -17.24 -3.65
N TRP A 133 -6.44 -17.40 -4.96
CA TRP A 133 -5.55 -18.39 -5.56
C TRP A 133 -4.39 -17.71 -6.30
N ILE A 134 -3.60 -18.50 -7.01
CA ILE A 134 -2.34 -18.05 -7.60
C ILE A 134 -2.47 -16.84 -8.53
N ASN A 135 -3.58 -16.73 -9.28
CA ASN A 135 -3.83 -15.59 -10.16
C ASN A 135 -4.19 -14.31 -9.40
N GLU A 136 -4.57 -14.43 -8.13
CA GLU A 136 -4.91 -13.34 -7.21
C GLU A 136 -3.81 -13.11 -6.17
N TYR A 137 -2.65 -13.77 -6.31
CA TYR A 137 -1.48 -13.52 -5.48
C TYR A 137 -0.77 -12.25 -5.93
N LEU A 138 -0.66 -11.32 -5.00
CA LEU A 138 -0.06 -10.02 -5.21
C LEU A 138 1.18 -9.88 -4.32
N THR A 139 2.10 -9.03 -4.78
CA THR A 139 3.17 -8.48 -3.93
C THR A 139 3.27 -6.98 -4.15
N VAL A 140 3.88 -6.28 -3.20
CA VAL A 140 4.11 -4.84 -3.29
C VAL A 140 5.57 -4.54 -2.97
N ASP A 141 6.14 -3.63 -3.74
CA ASP A 141 7.46 -3.06 -3.48
C ASP A 141 7.30 -1.58 -3.14
N ARG A 142 8.21 -1.03 -2.34
CA ARG A 142 8.27 0.42 -2.11
C ARG A 142 8.93 1.09 -3.29
N ASP A 143 8.34 2.18 -3.73
CA ASP A 143 8.92 3.09 -4.71
C ASP A 143 9.73 4.20 -3.99
N GLU A 144 10.76 4.72 -4.66
CA GLU A 144 11.64 5.77 -4.11
C GLU A 144 10.89 7.07 -3.79
N SER A 145 9.81 7.36 -4.51
CA SER A 145 8.95 8.52 -4.20
C SER A 145 8.19 8.35 -2.87
N GLY A 146 8.10 7.12 -2.34
CA GLY A 146 7.37 6.78 -1.12
C GLY A 146 6.01 6.13 -1.35
N GLY A 147 5.63 5.81 -2.59
CA GLY A 147 4.44 5.00 -2.88
C GLY A 147 4.79 3.52 -3.05
N GLN A 148 3.91 2.76 -3.68
CA GLN A 148 4.11 1.32 -3.87
C GLN A 148 3.86 0.86 -5.30
N ILE A 149 4.68 -0.08 -5.75
CA ILE A 149 4.49 -0.77 -7.02
C ILE A 149 3.77 -2.09 -6.73
N LEU A 150 2.60 -2.27 -7.31
CA LEU A 150 1.83 -3.50 -7.19
C LEU A 150 2.30 -4.51 -8.26
N HIS A 151 2.44 -5.77 -7.87
CA HIS A 151 2.83 -6.85 -8.76
C HIS A 151 1.82 -8.00 -8.77
N VAL A 152 1.70 -8.66 -9.93
CA VAL A 152 0.97 -9.90 -10.15
C VAL A 152 1.92 -11.00 -10.63
N LEU A 153 1.56 -12.26 -10.43
CA LEU A 153 2.30 -13.42 -10.91
C LEU A 153 1.67 -13.98 -12.19
N VAL A 154 2.21 -13.63 -13.35
CA VAL A 154 1.66 -14.06 -14.64
C VAL A 154 2.40 -15.30 -15.13
N LYS A 155 1.65 -16.31 -15.56
CA LYS A 155 2.21 -17.49 -16.22
C LYS A 155 2.53 -17.15 -17.68
N SER A 156 3.75 -17.46 -18.09
CA SER A 156 4.24 -17.23 -19.46
C SER A 156 4.89 -18.51 -19.99
N THR A 157 4.85 -18.72 -21.30
CA THR A 157 5.45 -19.88 -21.96
C THR A 157 6.50 -19.40 -22.95
N THR A 158 7.72 -19.96 -22.86
CA THR A 158 8.80 -19.59 -23.80
C THR A 158 8.52 -20.17 -25.20
N THR A 159 9.28 -19.71 -26.20
CA THR A 159 9.27 -20.29 -27.56
C THR A 159 9.58 -21.78 -27.59
N MET A 160 10.24 -22.31 -26.54
CA MET A 160 10.55 -23.73 -26.37
C MET A 160 9.46 -24.51 -25.60
N GLY A 161 8.30 -23.90 -25.31
CA GLY A 161 7.21 -24.55 -24.59
C GLY A 161 7.43 -24.68 -23.07
N ILE A 162 8.41 -23.96 -22.50
CA ILE A 162 8.69 -24.03 -21.07
C ILE A 162 7.82 -23.02 -20.32
N GLU A 163 7.02 -23.50 -19.39
CA GLU A 163 6.19 -22.66 -18.52
C GLU A 163 7.04 -21.98 -17.45
N ARG A 164 6.79 -20.70 -17.22
CA ARG A 164 7.44 -19.87 -16.20
C ARG A 164 6.40 -18.99 -15.51
N ILE A 165 6.69 -18.61 -14.28
CA ILE A 165 5.93 -17.60 -13.55
C ILE A 165 6.78 -16.33 -13.54
N GLU A 166 6.26 -15.26 -14.11
CA GLU A 166 6.90 -13.95 -14.16
C GLU A 166 6.18 -13.00 -13.19
N ARG A 167 6.96 -12.25 -12.40
CA ARG A 167 6.41 -11.19 -11.55
C ARG A 167 6.31 -9.91 -12.38
N MET A 168 5.08 -9.50 -12.67
CA MET A 168 4.79 -8.34 -13.55
C MET A 168 4.28 -7.18 -12.70
N GLN A 169 4.72 -5.97 -13.03
CA GLN A 169 4.24 -4.71 -12.45
C GLN A 169 2.87 -4.35 -13.02
N VAL A 170 1.99 -3.83 -12.16
CA VAL A 170 0.65 -3.37 -12.56
C VAL A 170 0.73 -1.90 -12.97
N CYS A 171 0.42 -1.63 -14.22
CA CYS A 171 0.43 -0.30 -14.82
C CYS A 171 -0.98 0.14 -15.19
N LEU A 172 -1.16 1.45 -15.38
CA LEU A 172 -2.29 1.95 -16.15
C LEU A 172 -2.14 1.58 -17.63
N SER A 173 -3.27 1.33 -18.29
CA SER A 173 -3.37 1.34 -19.75
C SER A 173 -3.03 2.73 -20.31
N GLU A 174 -2.77 2.80 -21.62
CA GLU A 174 -2.47 4.07 -22.30
C GLU A 174 -3.59 5.12 -22.15
N ASP A 175 -4.85 4.68 -22.09
CA ASP A 175 -6.00 5.56 -21.86
C ASP A 175 -6.23 5.89 -20.37
N GLY A 176 -5.46 5.27 -19.46
CA GLY A 176 -5.55 5.42 -18.02
C GLY A 176 -6.83 4.86 -17.39
N LYS A 177 -7.63 4.06 -18.10
CA LYS A 177 -8.94 3.59 -17.62
C LYS A 177 -8.94 2.16 -17.11
N SER A 178 -7.94 1.36 -17.47
CA SER A 178 -7.80 -0.03 -17.05
C SER A 178 -6.37 -0.32 -16.59
N LEU A 179 -6.13 -1.56 -16.20
CA LEU A 179 -4.83 -2.03 -15.72
C LEU A 179 -4.23 -3.02 -16.71
N VAL A 180 -2.91 -2.96 -16.87
CA VAL A 180 -2.14 -3.90 -17.70
C VAL A 180 -0.89 -4.38 -16.95
N PRO A 181 -0.51 -5.66 -17.08
CA PRO A 181 0.75 -6.14 -16.53
C PRO A 181 1.92 -5.77 -17.47
N ARG A 182 3.03 -5.28 -16.92
CA ARG A 182 4.29 -5.02 -17.64
C ARG A 182 5.48 -5.54 -16.86
N LYS A 183 6.61 -5.76 -17.53
CA LYS A 183 7.86 -6.18 -16.86
C LYS A 183 8.45 -5.04 -16.02
N GLU A 184 8.28 -3.81 -16.48
CA GLU A 184 8.78 -2.58 -15.88
C GLU A 184 7.82 -1.41 -16.16
N GLY A 185 8.03 -0.26 -15.50
CA GLY A 185 7.19 0.93 -15.65
C GLY A 185 5.86 0.86 -14.89
N GLY A 186 5.83 0.13 -13.78
CA GLY A 186 4.71 0.00 -12.86
C GLY A 186 4.17 1.34 -12.40
N ALA A 187 2.84 1.44 -12.30
CA ALA A 187 2.24 2.61 -11.68
C ALA A 187 2.57 2.62 -10.18
N VAL A 188 2.81 3.82 -9.63
CA VAL A 188 3.02 4.02 -8.20
C VAL A 188 1.67 4.31 -7.53
N TRP A 189 1.34 3.50 -6.53
CA TRP A 189 0.05 3.50 -5.83
C TRP A 189 0.18 3.96 -4.39
N ASP A 190 -0.80 4.74 -3.95
CA ASP A 190 -1.10 5.01 -2.54
C ASP A 190 -2.15 4.02 -2.03
N PHE A 191 -1.90 3.40 -0.88
CA PHE A 191 -2.87 2.60 -0.13
C PHE A 191 -3.43 3.41 1.02
N ILE A 192 -4.54 4.09 0.78
CA ILE A 192 -5.15 5.04 1.72
C ILE A 192 -6.04 4.27 2.68
N ASP A 193 -5.59 4.09 3.92
CA ASP A 193 -6.34 3.39 4.98
C ASP A 193 -7.66 4.11 5.27
N LEU A 194 -8.78 3.38 5.20
CA LEU A 194 -10.12 3.95 5.39
C LEU A 194 -10.34 4.61 6.75
N LYS A 195 -9.54 4.27 7.77
CA LYS A 195 -9.62 4.98 9.05
C LYS A 195 -9.36 6.48 8.91
N TYR A 196 -8.56 6.88 7.92
CA TYR A 196 -8.30 8.29 7.58
C TYR A 196 -9.37 8.88 6.65
N TYR A 197 -10.16 8.04 6.00
CA TYR A 197 -11.24 8.45 5.10
C TYR A 197 -12.51 8.87 5.86
N GLN A 198 -12.86 8.17 6.95
CA GLN A 198 -14.11 8.42 7.70
C GLN A 198 -14.03 9.61 8.69
N GLN A 199 -12.82 10.03 9.08
CA GLN A 199 -12.62 11.19 9.97
C GLN A 199 -12.67 12.53 9.23
N SER A 200 -12.92 12.51 7.92
CA SER A 200 -12.87 13.69 7.07
C SER A 200 -14.18 13.82 6.31
N SER A 201 -15.10 14.66 6.80
CA SER A 201 -16.31 15.09 6.07
C SER A 201 -16.00 15.91 4.81
N SER A 202 -14.72 16.13 4.50
CA SER A 202 -14.23 16.69 3.25
C SER A 202 -12.79 16.22 3.05
N LEU A 203 -12.53 15.31 2.12
CA LEU A 203 -11.15 14.99 1.77
C LEU A 203 -10.47 16.22 1.17
N VAL A 204 -9.75 16.95 2.01
CA VAL A 204 -8.81 17.98 1.58
C VAL A 204 -7.49 17.26 1.35
N TYR A 205 -7.31 16.77 0.13
CA TYR A 205 -6.02 16.25 -0.29
C TYR A 205 -5.07 17.41 -0.60
N PRO A 206 -3.76 17.26 -0.36
CA PRO A 206 -2.78 18.23 -0.85
C PRO A 206 -2.93 18.40 -2.37
N GLY A 207 -3.29 19.60 -2.83
CA GLY A 207 -3.47 19.93 -4.25
C GLY A 207 -4.88 19.73 -4.84
N MET A 208 -5.81 19.07 -4.14
CA MET A 208 -7.17 18.86 -4.64
C MET A 208 -8.10 19.92 -4.08
N LYS A 209 -8.87 20.60 -4.96
CA LYS A 209 -9.91 21.54 -4.49
C LYS A 209 -10.97 20.75 -3.71
N PRO A 210 -11.39 21.22 -2.52
CA PRO A 210 -12.42 20.53 -1.75
C PRO A 210 -13.72 20.48 -2.54
N GLU A 211 -14.15 19.27 -2.89
CA GLU A 211 -15.41 19.04 -3.58
C GLU A 211 -16.46 18.61 -2.55
N LYS A 212 -17.54 19.40 -2.41
CA LYS A 212 -18.65 19.06 -1.53
C LYS A 212 -19.42 17.90 -2.16
N LEU A 213 -19.42 16.75 -1.48
CA LEU A 213 -20.38 15.69 -1.76
C LEU A 213 -21.79 16.26 -1.51
N ARG A 214 -22.61 16.33 -2.57
CA ARG A 214 -24.04 16.67 -2.49
C ARG A 214 -24.86 15.44 -2.14
#